data_AF-A0AAD6Z495-F1
#
_entry.id   AF-A0AAD6Z495-F1
#
_cell.length_a   1.000
_cell.length_b   1.000
_cell.length_c   1.000
_cell.angle_alpha   90.00
_cell.angle_beta   90.00
_cell.angle_gamma   90.00
#
_symmetry.space_group_name_H-M   'P 1'
#
loop_
_entity.id
_entity.type
_entity.pdbx_description
1 polymer ?
#
loop_
_entity_poly.entity_id
_entity_poly.type
_entity_poly.pdbx_seq_one_letter_code
_entity_poly.pdbx_strand_id
1 'polypeptide(L)'
;MKAVVDEALHARTKTEKENILKNHGLHGIKHFLWGFRFSDPYAAYSYDTLHTDDLGKWGHHLWPLLLDVLEDLDMKGVFAKNMREFSRWPGLKHFNQVTTVHFTDGQSFYDIEKSVLPCIVQILPRNNPLVHCIRAAEQVRIMTGMTCMPVSRIDRLRTFIKAYEHWSSRVSDQYGKNFDFFKQHATSHIVEDILRKGTTNHGSTRPGEGFQQEAAEAYKQTNFKNVAPQATLLQRNFPRSELVMSSRSKFTPSNVLI
;
A
#
# COMPACT_ATOMS: atom_id res chain seq x y z
N MET A 1 6.56 21.34 12.90
CA MET A 1 7.77 20.64 12.39
C MET A 1 8.93 21.58 12.03
N LYS A 2 8.73 22.64 11.23
CA LYS A 2 9.81 23.60 10.89
C LYS A 2 10.56 24.15 12.11
N ALA A 3 9.84 24.63 13.12
CA ALA A 3 10.43 25.17 14.35
C ALA A 3 11.36 24.17 15.07
N VAL A 4 11.03 22.88 15.07
CA VAL A 4 11.85 21.82 15.68
C VAL A 4 13.13 21.60 14.88
N VAL A 5 13.06 21.65 13.54
CA VAL A 5 14.26 21.56 12.71
C VAL A 5 15.13 22.79 12.90
N ASP A 6 14.53 23.98 12.97
CA ASP A 6 15.25 25.22 13.23
C ASP A 6 15.93 25.16 14.62
N GLU A 7 15.24 24.71 15.67
CA GLU A 7 15.82 24.46 17.00
C GLU A 7 17.01 23.50 16.93
N ALA A 8 16.85 22.36 16.26
CA ALA A 8 17.91 21.37 16.10
C ALA A 8 19.12 21.91 15.31
N LEU A 9 18.91 22.86 14.39
CA LEU A 9 19.98 23.53 13.64
C LEU A 9 20.78 24.53 14.51
N HIS A 10 20.18 25.05 15.59
CA HIS A 10 20.86 25.94 16.54
C HIS A 10 21.51 25.18 17.72
N ALA A 11 21.34 23.86 17.79
CA ALA A 11 21.98 23.02 18.80
C ALA A 11 23.52 23.12 18.71
N ARG A 12 24.19 23.11 19.87
CA ARG A 12 25.64 23.36 19.96
C ARG A 12 26.45 22.15 19.53
N THR A 13 25.87 20.95 19.67
CA THR A 13 26.55 19.69 19.33
C THR A 13 25.73 18.86 18.36
N LYS A 14 26.43 18.02 17.59
CA LYS A 14 25.78 17.05 16.69
C LYS A 14 24.87 16.08 17.45
N THR A 15 25.29 15.65 18.64
CA THR A 15 24.50 14.74 19.50
C THR A 15 23.21 15.38 19.98
N GLU A 16 23.25 16.64 20.42
CA GLU A 16 22.07 17.39 20.84
C GLU A 16 21.10 17.59 19.67
N LYS A 17 21.62 17.99 18.49
CA LYS A 17 20.84 18.07 17.25
C LYS A 17 20.14 16.76 16.93
N GLU A 18 20.86 15.64 16.96
CA GLU A 18 20.29 14.33 16.68
C GLU A 18 19.25 13.92 17.71
N ASN A 19 19.45 14.24 18.99
CA ASN A 19 18.47 13.95 20.04
C ASN A 19 17.16 14.72 19.85
N ILE A 20 17.24 16.04 19.56
CA ILE A 20 16.05 16.86 19.30
C ILE A 20 15.25 16.30 18.12
N LEU A 21 15.95 15.95 17.04
CA LEU A 21 15.35 15.40 15.82
C LEU A 21 14.74 14.02 16.06
N LYS A 22 15.46 13.10 16.72
CA LYS A 22 14.98 11.74 17.03
C LYS A 22 13.75 11.76 17.92
N ASN A 23 13.71 12.64 18.92
CA ASN A 23 12.55 12.78 19.81
C ASN A 23 11.26 13.17 19.07
N HIS A 24 11.38 13.76 17.88
CA HIS A 24 10.25 14.15 17.03
C HIS A 24 10.11 13.30 15.76
N GLY A 25 10.92 12.23 15.60
CA GLY A 25 10.94 11.41 14.39
C GLY A 25 11.33 12.18 13.13
N LEU A 26 12.15 13.23 13.27
CA LEU A 26 12.54 14.12 12.19
C LEU A 26 13.96 13.84 11.69
N HIS A 27 14.20 14.25 10.45
CA HIS A 27 15.55 14.40 9.91
C HIS A 27 15.88 15.88 9.73
N GLY A 28 17.13 16.27 9.98
CA GLY A 28 17.61 17.64 9.92
C GLY A 28 17.81 18.16 8.50
N ILE A 29 16.77 18.06 7.68
CA ILE A 29 16.75 18.44 6.26
C ILE A 29 16.01 19.76 6.13
N LYS A 30 16.67 20.77 5.53
CA LYS A 30 16.01 22.03 5.20
C LYS A 30 15.16 21.84 3.95
N HIS A 31 13.83 21.87 4.12
CA HIS A 31 12.92 21.64 3.00
C HIS A 31 12.76 22.91 2.15
N PHE A 32 12.96 22.82 0.83
CA PHE A 32 12.84 23.98 -0.07
C PHE A 32 11.43 24.59 -0.03
N LEU A 33 10.40 23.75 0.17
CA LEU A 33 9.02 24.21 0.30
C LEU A 33 8.85 25.25 1.41
N TRP A 34 9.64 25.26 2.49
CA TRP A 34 9.52 26.26 3.56
C TRP A 34 9.73 27.71 3.13
N GLY A 35 10.27 27.95 1.92
CA GLY A 35 10.35 29.29 1.32
C GLY A 35 9.01 29.80 0.77
N PHE A 36 8.03 28.92 0.56
CA PHE A 36 6.70 29.30 0.09
C PHE A 36 5.78 29.60 1.27
N ARG A 37 5.00 30.69 1.16
CA ARG A 37 4.02 31.08 2.19
C ARG A 37 2.97 29.98 2.36
N PHE A 38 2.61 29.68 3.61
CA PHE A 38 1.63 28.66 3.98
C PHE A 38 1.97 27.22 3.55
N SER A 39 3.25 26.94 3.30
CA SER A 39 3.71 25.58 3.06
C SER A 39 3.96 24.83 4.37
N ASP A 40 3.46 23.61 4.45
CA ASP A 40 3.92 22.64 5.44
C ASP A 40 4.14 21.28 4.74
N PRO A 41 5.40 20.94 4.39
CA PRO A 41 5.69 19.68 3.71
C PRO A 41 5.33 18.45 4.55
N TYR A 42 5.30 18.57 5.88
CA TYR A 42 4.94 17.45 6.75
C TYR A 42 3.42 17.27 6.80
N ALA A 43 2.66 18.36 6.72
CA ALA A 43 1.21 18.28 6.58
C ALA A 43 0.78 17.75 5.20
N ALA A 44 1.63 17.90 4.17
CA ALA A 44 1.34 17.47 2.81
C ALA A 44 1.40 15.95 2.60
N TYR A 45 2.16 15.22 3.44
CA TYR A 45 2.24 13.76 3.35
C TYR A 45 0.87 13.14 3.65
N SER A 46 0.35 12.30 2.77
CA SER A 46 -0.90 11.57 3.01
C SER A 46 -0.63 10.07 3.08
N TYR A 47 -1.41 9.38 3.90
CA TYR A 47 -1.40 7.93 3.96
C TYR A 47 -1.71 7.31 2.59
N ASP A 48 -0.69 6.73 1.97
CA ASP A 48 -0.81 6.03 0.69
C ASP A 48 -0.97 4.52 0.91
N THR A 49 -2.11 3.99 0.48
CA THR A 49 -2.45 2.57 0.65
C THR A 49 -1.60 1.65 -0.22
N LEU A 50 -1.15 2.10 -1.39
CA LEU A 50 -0.36 1.28 -2.29
C LEU A 50 1.00 0.92 -1.69
N HIS A 51 1.79 1.92 -1.33
CA HIS A 51 3.14 1.67 -0.81
C HIS A 51 3.13 1.19 0.63
N THR A 52 2.16 1.63 1.42
CA THR A 52 2.12 1.33 2.86
C THR A 52 1.51 -0.03 3.13
N ASP A 53 0.37 -0.34 2.52
CA ASP A 53 -0.35 -1.59 2.76
C ASP A 53 0.00 -2.64 1.70
N ASP A 54 -0.41 -2.40 0.45
CA ASP A 54 -0.44 -3.42 -0.61
C ASP A 54 0.97 -3.96 -0.94
N LEU A 55 1.93 -3.05 -1.19
CA LEU A 55 3.34 -3.40 -1.38
C LEU A 55 4.08 -3.53 -0.03
N GLY A 56 3.74 -2.67 0.93
CA GLY A 56 4.44 -2.53 2.19
C GLY A 56 4.16 -3.69 3.14
N LYS A 57 3.17 -3.52 4.01
CA LYS A 57 2.83 -4.50 5.06
C LYS A 57 2.48 -5.86 4.48
N TRP A 58 1.73 -5.89 3.38
CA TRP A 58 1.37 -7.14 2.74
C TRP A 58 2.55 -7.70 1.94
N GLY A 59 2.89 -7.09 0.80
CA GLY A 59 3.89 -7.60 -0.14
C GLY A 59 5.28 -7.85 0.45
N HIS A 60 5.81 -6.96 1.30
CA HIS A 60 7.16 -7.10 1.88
C HIS A 60 7.20 -7.78 3.24
N HIS A 61 6.09 -7.86 4.00
CA HIS A 61 6.14 -8.35 5.38
C HIS A 61 5.28 -9.59 5.64
N LEU A 62 3.96 -9.51 5.44
CA LEU A 62 3.04 -10.60 5.76
C LEU A 62 3.06 -11.69 4.69
N TRP A 63 3.20 -11.32 3.41
CA TRP A 63 3.22 -12.28 2.31
C TRP A 63 4.43 -13.22 2.36
N PRO A 64 5.69 -12.73 2.50
CA PRO A 64 6.84 -13.62 2.64
C PRO A 64 6.73 -14.50 3.88
N LEU A 65 6.30 -13.94 5.01
CA LEU A 65 6.10 -14.71 6.25
C LEU A 65 5.07 -15.84 6.05
N LEU A 66 3.97 -15.57 5.34
CA LEU A 66 2.99 -16.59 5.01
C LEU A 66 3.61 -17.70 4.15
N LEU A 67 4.40 -17.35 3.15
CA LEU A 67 5.08 -18.34 2.30
C LEU A 67 6.07 -19.19 3.09
N ASP A 68 6.83 -18.60 4.01
CA ASP A 68 7.78 -19.31 4.88
C ASP A 68 7.02 -20.30 5.79
N VAL A 69 5.95 -19.85 6.45
CA VAL A 69 5.12 -20.73 7.30
C VAL A 69 4.48 -21.88 6.51
N LEU A 70 4.07 -21.62 5.26
CA LEU A 70 3.52 -22.67 4.40
C LEU A 70 4.59 -23.63 3.89
N GLU A 71 5.84 -23.19 3.77
CA GLU A 71 7.00 -24.05 3.45
C GLU A 71 7.29 -25.01 4.59
N ASP A 72 7.37 -24.47 5.81
CA ASP A 72 7.65 -25.26 7.02
C ASP A 72 6.59 -26.34 7.28
N LEU A 73 5.36 -26.10 6.82
CA LEU A 73 4.25 -27.06 6.91
C LEU A 73 4.13 -28.01 5.70
N ASP A 74 4.95 -27.84 4.66
CA ASP A 74 4.83 -28.52 3.36
C ASP A 74 3.44 -28.34 2.70
N MET A 75 2.84 -27.16 2.88
CA MET A 75 1.46 -26.86 2.43
C MET A 75 1.39 -25.85 1.28
N LYS A 76 2.53 -25.42 0.72
CA LYS A 76 2.58 -24.51 -0.45
C LYS A 76 1.77 -25.03 -1.64
N GLY A 77 1.82 -26.34 -1.92
CA GLY A 77 1.07 -26.95 -3.02
C GLY A 77 -0.45 -26.88 -2.82
N VAL A 78 -0.92 -27.11 -1.59
CA VAL A 78 -2.35 -27.01 -1.24
C VAL A 78 -2.82 -25.57 -1.33
N PHE A 79 -2.03 -24.61 -0.83
CA PHE A 79 -2.35 -23.20 -0.94
C PHE A 79 -2.42 -22.73 -2.40
N ALA A 80 -1.45 -23.12 -3.23
CA ALA A 80 -1.47 -22.79 -4.67
C ALA A 80 -2.70 -23.37 -5.38
N LYS A 81 -3.12 -24.59 -5.01
CA LYS A 81 -4.36 -25.19 -5.50
C LYS A 81 -5.58 -24.37 -5.07
N ASN A 82 -5.69 -24.00 -3.79
CA ASN A 82 -6.82 -23.21 -3.28
C ASN A 82 -6.94 -21.86 -4.00
N MET A 83 -5.81 -21.18 -4.25
CA MET A 83 -5.80 -19.88 -4.95
C MET A 83 -6.16 -20.01 -6.44
N ARG A 84 -5.79 -21.12 -7.08
CA ARG A 84 -6.19 -21.46 -8.46
C ARG A 84 -7.66 -21.86 -8.57
N GLU A 85 -8.24 -22.42 -7.52
CA GLU A 85 -9.66 -22.80 -7.47
C GLU A 85 -10.56 -21.68 -6.94
N PHE A 86 -9.96 -20.58 -6.45
CA PHE A 86 -10.69 -19.41 -5.98
C PHE A 86 -11.59 -18.86 -7.09
N SER A 87 -12.83 -18.51 -6.72
CA SER A 87 -13.85 -18.07 -7.66
C SER A 87 -13.37 -16.89 -8.50
N ARG A 88 -13.67 -16.94 -9.80
CA ARG A 88 -13.31 -15.88 -10.73
C ARG A 88 -14.31 -14.73 -10.61
N TRP A 89 -13.79 -13.52 -10.46
CA TRP A 89 -14.57 -12.29 -10.40
C TRP A 89 -14.07 -11.28 -11.44
N PRO A 90 -14.95 -10.53 -12.11
CA PRO A 90 -14.53 -9.45 -12.99
C PRO A 90 -13.61 -8.46 -12.25
N GLY A 91 -12.46 -8.14 -12.85
CA GLY A 91 -11.49 -7.21 -12.27
C GLY A 91 -10.62 -7.77 -11.13
N LEU A 92 -10.73 -9.06 -10.80
CA LEU A 92 -9.83 -9.74 -9.88
C LEU A 92 -8.84 -10.61 -10.66
N LYS A 93 -7.53 -10.32 -10.55
CA LYS A 93 -6.50 -11.15 -11.17
C LYS A 93 -6.49 -12.55 -10.58
N HIS A 94 -6.38 -13.55 -11.45
CA HIS A 94 -6.35 -14.96 -11.07
C HIS A 94 -4.93 -15.53 -11.20
N PHE A 95 -4.48 -16.28 -10.19
CA PHE A 95 -3.10 -16.74 -10.08
C PHE A 95 -3.02 -18.27 -10.15
N ASN A 96 -2.37 -18.79 -11.20
CA ASN A 96 -2.16 -20.23 -11.34
C ASN A 96 -1.03 -20.77 -10.44
N GLN A 97 -0.02 -19.94 -10.16
CA GLN A 97 1.20 -20.28 -9.40
C GLN A 97 1.55 -19.15 -8.42
N VAL A 98 0.64 -18.84 -7.49
CA VAL A 98 0.77 -17.68 -6.60
C VAL A 98 2.01 -17.73 -5.71
N THR A 99 2.43 -18.93 -5.27
CA THR A 99 3.56 -19.13 -4.34
C THR A 99 4.91 -18.73 -4.92
N THR A 100 5.01 -18.57 -6.24
CA THR A 100 6.22 -18.14 -6.95
C THR A 100 6.31 -16.62 -7.10
N VAL A 101 5.29 -15.89 -6.65
CA VAL A 101 5.21 -14.43 -6.76
C VAL A 101 5.99 -13.80 -5.62
N HIS A 102 7.29 -13.56 -5.84
CA HIS A 102 8.16 -12.85 -4.89
C HIS A 102 8.21 -11.34 -5.13
N PHE A 103 8.10 -10.92 -6.39
CA PHE A 103 8.07 -9.52 -6.79
C PHE A 103 7.01 -9.31 -7.87
N THR A 104 6.06 -8.42 -7.61
CA THR A 104 5.02 -8.05 -8.56
C THR A 104 4.54 -6.62 -8.28
N ASP A 105 3.73 -6.07 -9.19
CA ASP A 105 3.14 -4.75 -8.99
C ASP A 105 2.15 -4.75 -7.81
N GLY A 106 1.85 -3.57 -7.27
CA GLY A 106 0.94 -3.47 -6.13
C GLY A 106 -0.52 -3.75 -6.45
N GLN A 107 -0.92 -3.87 -7.72
CA GLN A 107 -2.25 -4.37 -8.06
C GLN A 107 -2.33 -5.88 -7.85
N SER A 108 -1.29 -6.61 -8.27
CA SER A 108 -1.21 -8.05 -8.14
C SER A 108 -1.16 -8.45 -6.67
N PHE A 109 -0.38 -7.77 -5.83
CA PHE A 109 -0.38 -8.01 -4.38
C PHE A 109 -1.73 -7.73 -3.73
N TYR A 110 -2.41 -6.65 -4.14
CA TYR A 110 -3.75 -6.34 -3.65
C TYR A 110 -4.79 -7.40 -4.07
N ASP A 111 -4.68 -7.97 -5.26
CA ASP A 111 -5.58 -9.04 -5.71
C ASP A 111 -5.30 -10.38 -5.00
N ILE A 112 -4.04 -10.67 -4.65
CA ILE A 112 -3.69 -11.79 -3.78
C ILE A 112 -4.32 -11.57 -2.40
N GLU A 113 -4.16 -10.38 -1.80
CA GLU A 113 -4.69 -10.06 -0.48
C GLU A 113 -6.21 -10.28 -0.42
N LYS A 114 -6.98 -9.85 -1.42
CA LYS A 114 -8.44 -10.07 -1.48
C LYS A 114 -8.87 -11.55 -1.46
N SER A 115 -8.00 -12.46 -1.88
CA SER A 115 -8.32 -13.88 -2.05
C SER A 115 -7.65 -14.78 -1.03
N VAL A 116 -6.69 -14.27 -0.25
CA VAL A 116 -5.80 -15.11 0.56
C VAL A 116 -6.50 -15.78 1.75
N LEU A 117 -7.32 -15.05 2.51
CA LEU A 117 -7.97 -15.58 3.72
C LEU A 117 -8.71 -16.91 3.49
N PRO A 118 -9.67 -17.01 2.56
CA PRO A 118 -10.39 -18.26 2.32
C PRO A 118 -9.49 -19.40 1.81
N CYS A 119 -8.29 -19.08 1.31
CA CYS A 119 -7.34 -20.06 0.81
C CYS A 119 -6.35 -20.57 1.87
N ILE A 120 -6.26 -19.93 3.03
CA ILE A 120 -5.34 -20.31 4.12
C ILE A 120 -6.02 -20.81 5.40
N VAL A 121 -7.29 -20.45 5.63
CA VAL A 121 -8.03 -20.79 6.88
C VAL A 121 -8.17 -22.30 7.14
N GLN A 122 -8.18 -23.10 6.08
CA GLN A 122 -8.25 -24.57 6.13
C GLN A 122 -6.87 -25.24 6.21
N ILE A 123 -5.80 -24.47 5.98
CA ILE A 123 -4.43 -24.97 5.97
C ILE A 123 -3.78 -24.75 7.34
N LEU A 124 -3.89 -23.54 7.87
CA LEU A 124 -3.25 -23.17 9.12
C LEU A 124 -4.05 -23.68 10.33
N PRO A 125 -3.38 -23.98 11.46
CA PRO A 125 -4.04 -24.41 12.69
C PRO A 125 -5.17 -23.47 13.13
N ARG A 126 -6.14 -24.03 13.85
CA ARG A 126 -7.23 -23.24 14.44
C ARG A 126 -6.66 -22.15 15.35
N ASN A 127 -7.22 -20.94 15.25
CA ASN A 127 -6.79 -19.76 15.99
C ASN A 127 -5.33 -19.34 15.74
N ASN A 128 -4.76 -19.65 14.57
CA ASN A 128 -3.42 -19.20 14.21
C ASN A 128 -3.35 -17.65 14.19
N PRO A 129 -2.43 -17.02 14.95
CA PRO A 129 -2.26 -15.57 14.98
C PRO A 129 -2.02 -14.93 13.61
N LEU A 130 -1.33 -15.63 12.70
CA LEU A 130 -1.07 -15.11 11.35
C LEU A 130 -2.37 -14.92 10.57
N VAL A 131 -3.29 -15.90 10.62
CA VAL A 131 -4.61 -15.78 9.99
C VAL A 131 -5.38 -14.59 10.55
N HIS A 132 -5.36 -14.42 11.86
CA HIS A 132 -6.04 -13.30 12.50
C HIS A 132 -5.38 -11.94 12.20
N CYS A 133 -4.05 -11.90 12.09
CA CYS A 133 -3.29 -10.72 11.73
C CYS A 133 -3.58 -10.29 10.29
N ILE A 134 -3.56 -11.23 9.34
CA ILE A 134 -3.91 -10.97 7.93
C ILE A 134 -5.34 -10.44 7.83
N ARG A 135 -6.29 -11.09 8.52
CA ARG A 135 -7.68 -10.62 8.56
C ARG A 135 -7.80 -9.20 9.13
N ALA A 136 -7.07 -8.88 10.20
CA ALA A 136 -7.11 -7.55 10.79
C ALA A 136 -6.45 -6.50 9.87
N ALA A 137 -5.37 -6.85 9.16
CA ALA A 137 -4.75 -6.01 8.15
C ALA A 137 -5.73 -5.71 7.00
N GLU A 138 -6.41 -6.74 6.47
CA GLU A 138 -7.44 -6.60 5.45
C GLU A 138 -8.60 -5.71 5.90
N GLN A 139 -9.06 -5.85 7.15
CA GLN A 139 -10.11 -4.99 7.71
C GLN A 139 -9.70 -3.52 7.75
N VAL A 140 -8.46 -3.23 8.17
CA VAL A 140 -7.90 -1.87 8.10
C VAL A 140 -7.87 -1.41 6.66
N ARG A 141 -7.31 -2.22 5.75
CA ARG A 141 -7.12 -1.90 4.34
C ARG A 141 -8.43 -1.63 3.58
N ILE A 142 -9.47 -2.41 3.85
CA ILE A 142 -10.81 -2.23 3.30
C ILE A 142 -11.38 -0.89 3.77
N MET A 143 -11.29 -0.60 5.06
CA MET A 143 -11.82 0.64 5.63
C MET A 143 -11.06 1.88 5.12
N THR A 144 -9.73 1.80 4.99
CA THR A 144 -8.94 2.92 4.43
C THR A 144 -9.21 3.17 2.96
N GLY A 145 -9.57 2.13 2.20
CA GLY A 145 -9.94 2.21 0.79
C GLY A 145 -11.35 2.73 0.52
N MET A 146 -12.18 2.97 1.54
CA MET A 146 -13.54 3.47 1.36
C MET A 146 -13.54 4.91 0.83
N THR A 147 -14.38 5.19 -0.15
CA THR A 147 -14.55 6.55 -0.71
C THR A 147 -15.27 7.51 0.23
N CYS A 148 -16.02 6.97 1.20
CA CYS A 148 -16.76 7.74 2.20
C CYS A 148 -16.51 7.19 3.61
N MET A 149 -16.10 8.07 4.53
CA MET A 149 -15.71 7.72 5.90
C MET A 149 -16.45 8.60 6.92
N PRO A 150 -17.74 8.34 7.19
CA PRO A 150 -18.46 8.99 8.30
C PRO A 150 -17.86 8.60 9.66
N VAL A 151 -18.20 9.35 10.70
CA VAL A 151 -17.69 9.17 12.08
C VAL A 151 -17.80 7.72 12.54
N SER A 152 -18.94 7.06 12.31
CA SER A 152 -19.14 5.64 12.68
C SER A 152 -18.16 4.67 12.01
N ARG A 153 -17.74 4.95 10.77
CA ARG A 153 -16.70 4.17 10.07
C ARG A 153 -15.32 4.48 10.62
N ILE A 154 -15.05 5.73 10.97
CA ILE A 154 -13.80 6.14 11.61
C ILE A 154 -13.64 5.43 12.97
N ASP A 155 -14.69 5.37 13.79
CA ASP A 155 -14.65 4.67 15.08
C ASP A 155 -14.43 3.15 14.91
N ARG A 156 -15.06 2.56 13.89
CA ARG A 156 -14.81 1.15 13.54
C ARG A 156 -13.37 0.93 13.06
N LEU A 157 -12.82 1.84 12.24
CA LEU A 157 -11.43 1.78 11.81
C LEU A 157 -10.46 1.84 13.00
N ARG A 158 -10.70 2.69 14.01
CA ARG A 158 -9.90 2.71 15.24
C ARG A 158 -9.90 1.35 15.94
N THR A 159 -11.04 0.66 15.96
CA THR A 159 -11.15 -0.69 16.53
C THR A 159 -10.35 -1.71 15.72
N PHE A 160 -10.40 -1.65 14.40
CA PHE A 160 -9.61 -2.55 13.54
C PHE A 160 -8.10 -2.29 13.65
N ILE A 161 -7.66 -1.04 13.78
CA ILE A 161 -6.25 -0.71 14.01
C ILE A 161 -5.76 -1.34 15.31
N LYS A 162 -6.52 -1.24 16.41
CA LYS A 162 -6.19 -1.89 17.69
C LYS A 162 -6.14 -3.41 17.57
N ALA A 163 -7.08 -4.01 16.85
CA ALA A 163 -7.07 -5.44 16.60
C ALA A 163 -5.84 -5.86 15.78
N TYR A 164 -5.48 -5.08 14.76
CA TYR A 164 -4.30 -5.34 13.95
C TYR A 164 -3.00 -5.23 14.76
N GLU A 165 -2.88 -4.22 15.63
CA GLU A 165 -1.75 -4.08 16.56
C GLU A 165 -1.63 -5.29 17.50
N HIS A 166 -2.75 -5.70 18.11
CA HIS A 166 -2.80 -6.89 18.96
C HIS A 166 -2.30 -8.15 18.24
N TRP A 167 -2.82 -8.43 17.05
CA TRP A 167 -2.42 -9.62 16.30
C TRP A 167 -1.01 -9.53 15.72
N SER A 168 -0.54 -8.33 15.38
CA SER A 168 0.85 -8.11 14.97
C SER A 168 1.81 -8.51 16.10
N SER A 169 1.52 -8.11 17.35
CA SER A 169 2.29 -8.55 18.53
C SER A 169 2.29 -10.07 18.67
N ARG A 170 1.14 -10.72 18.50
CA ARG A 170 1.04 -12.20 18.59
C ARG A 170 1.83 -12.90 17.49
N VAL A 171 1.88 -12.32 16.29
CA VAL A 171 2.72 -12.82 15.19
C VAL A 171 4.20 -12.62 15.49
N SER A 172 4.59 -11.50 16.11
CA SER A 172 5.97 -11.30 16.60
C SER A 172 6.36 -12.37 17.62
N ASP A 173 5.50 -12.65 18.60
CA ASP A 173 5.77 -13.63 19.64
C ASP A 173 5.94 -15.04 19.07
N GLN A 174 5.10 -15.42 18.09
CA GLN A 174 5.09 -16.79 17.55
C GLN A 174 6.13 -17.02 16.44
N TYR A 175 6.35 -16.03 15.57
CA TYR A 175 7.17 -16.19 14.36
C TYR A 175 8.42 -15.31 14.35
N GLY A 176 8.68 -14.54 15.40
CA GLY A 176 9.84 -13.64 15.48
C GLY A 176 9.78 -12.46 14.49
N LYS A 177 8.62 -12.18 13.89
CA LYS A 177 8.49 -11.09 12.92
C LYS A 177 8.63 -9.73 13.60
N ASN A 178 9.59 -8.92 13.15
CA ASN A 178 9.70 -7.53 13.60
C ASN A 178 8.73 -6.62 12.82
N PHE A 179 7.83 -5.94 13.54
CA PHE A 179 6.93 -4.92 13.00
C PHE A 179 7.41 -3.48 13.23
N ASP A 180 8.61 -3.27 13.75
CA ASP A 180 9.23 -1.94 13.88
C ASP A 180 9.78 -1.46 12.53
N PHE A 181 8.90 -0.94 11.69
CA PHE A 181 9.25 -0.31 10.43
C PHE A 181 8.32 0.86 10.09
N PHE A 182 8.83 1.82 9.31
CA PHE A 182 8.13 3.07 9.02
C PHE A 182 6.69 2.90 8.50
N LYS A 183 6.48 1.96 7.56
CA LYS A 183 5.16 1.69 6.99
C LYS A 183 4.19 1.10 8.03
N GLN A 184 4.67 0.35 9.02
CA GLN A 184 3.83 -0.11 10.13
C GLN A 184 3.38 1.08 10.98
N HIS A 185 4.32 1.94 11.34
CA HIS A 185 4.06 3.13 12.16
C HIS A 185 3.04 4.07 11.51
N ALA A 186 3.09 4.20 10.18
CA ALA A 186 2.13 5.01 9.40
C ALA A 186 0.66 4.66 9.71
N THR A 187 0.36 3.43 10.14
CA THR A 187 -1.00 3.00 10.53
C THR A 187 -1.61 3.88 11.63
N SER A 188 -0.78 4.40 12.55
CA SER A 188 -1.24 5.27 13.64
C SER A 188 -1.77 6.62 13.14
N HIS A 189 -1.34 7.07 11.96
CA HIS A 189 -1.69 8.36 11.37
C HIS A 189 -2.90 8.30 10.45
N ILE A 190 -3.35 7.10 10.04
CA ILE A 190 -4.45 6.91 9.08
C ILE A 190 -5.68 7.76 9.44
N VAL A 191 -6.10 7.70 10.71
CA VAL A 191 -7.34 8.35 11.12
C VAL A 191 -7.21 9.87 11.06
N GLU A 192 -6.08 10.40 11.50
CA GLU A 192 -5.84 11.84 11.46
C GLU A 192 -5.73 12.34 10.01
N ASP A 193 -5.10 11.56 9.14
CA ASP A 193 -5.04 11.87 7.72
C ASP A 193 -6.43 11.89 7.09
N ILE A 194 -7.29 10.92 7.39
CA ILE A 194 -8.67 10.88 6.89
C ILE A 194 -9.47 12.10 7.37
N LEU A 195 -9.33 12.47 8.66
CA LEU A 195 -10.03 13.61 9.25
C LEU A 195 -9.59 14.95 8.67
N ARG A 196 -8.28 15.12 8.40
CA ARG A 196 -7.72 16.38 7.89
C ARG A 196 -7.83 16.55 6.39
N LYS A 197 -7.67 15.46 5.63
CA LYS A 197 -7.43 15.49 4.19
C LYS A 197 -8.51 14.77 3.38
N GLY A 198 -9.43 14.07 4.05
CA GLY A 198 -10.42 13.23 3.41
C GLY A 198 -9.88 11.83 3.12
N THR A 199 -10.65 11.07 2.35
CA THR A 199 -10.38 9.66 2.09
C THR A 199 -9.11 9.43 1.26
N THR A 200 -8.49 8.25 1.44
CA THR A 200 -7.14 7.96 0.89
C THR A 200 -7.09 7.88 -0.64
N ASN A 201 -8.25 7.75 -1.30
CA ASN A 201 -8.40 7.81 -2.74
C ASN A 201 -7.83 9.11 -3.35
N HIS A 202 -7.91 10.24 -2.62
CA HIS A 202 -7.41 11.53 -3.10
C HIS A 202 -5.89 11.65 -3.01
N GLY A 203 -5.24 10.87 -2.14
CA GLY A 203 -3.79 10.84 -1.94
C GLY A 203 -3.09 9.62 -2.53
N SER A 204 -3.80 8.77 -3.28
CA SER A 204 -3.24 7.53 -3.80
C SER A 204 -2.19 7.78 -4.87
N THR A 205 -1.07 7.07 -4.81
CA THR A 205 -0.01 7.13 -5.83
C THR A 205 -0.29 6.23 -7.04
N ARG A 206 -1.32 5.37 -6.98
CA ARG A 206 -1.68 4.44 -8.05
C ARG A 206 -1.83 5.09 -9.43
N PRO A 207 -2.55 6.23 -9.58
CA PRO A 207 -2.66 6.89 -10.88
C PRO A 207 -1.32 7.42 -11.40
N GLY A 208 -0.50 7.99 -10.51
CA GLY A 208 0.80 8.54 -10.86
C GLY A 208 1.78 7.47 -11.32
N GLU A 209 1.83 6.32 -10.64
CA GLU A 209 2.65 5.18 -11.06
C GLU A 209 2.18 4.59 -12.39
N GLY A 210 0.87 4.47 -12.60
CA GLY A 210 0.33 4.01 -13.89
C GLY A 210 0.79 4.90 -15.04
N PHE A 211 0.70 6.23 -14.86
CA PHE A 211 1.22 7.18 -15.84
C PHE A 211 2.73 7.04 -16.08
N GLN A 212 3.52 6.83 -15.03
CA GLN A 212 4.96 6.62 -15.17
C GLN A 212 5.30 5.33 -15.91
N GLN A 213 4.53 4.25 -15.69
CA GLN A 213 4.67 2.99 -16.42
C GLN A 213 4.39 3.18 -17.93
N GLU A 214 3.28 3.83 -18.27
CA GLU A 214 2.93 4.16 -19.66
C GLU A 214 4.01 5.04 -20.32
N ALA A 215 4.50 6.05 -19.60
CA ALA A 215 5.58 6.91 -20.09
C ALA A 215 6.88 6.13 -20.33
N ALA A 216 7.22 5.18 -19.45
CA ALA A 216 8.39 4.33 -19.61
C ALA A 216 8.26 3.36 -20.81
N GLU A 217 7.07 2.84 -21.07
CA GLU A 217 6.79 2.02 -22.25
C GLU A 217 6.89 2.83 -23.55
N ALA A 218 6.31 4.03 -23.57
CA ALA A 218 6.44 4.94 -24.71
C ALA A 218 7.92 5.32 -24.96
N TYR A 219 8.69 5.55 -23.90
CA TYR A 219 10.13 5.81 -23.99
C TYR A 219 10.90 4.66 -24.67
N LYS A 220 10.60 3.41 -24.30
CA LYS A 220 11.22 2.20 -24.90
C LYS A 220 10.93 2.05 -26.40
N GLN A 221 9.87 2.66 -26.90
CA GLN A 221 9.50 2.64 -28.32
C GLN A 221 10.19 3.76 -29.13
N THR A 222 10.99 4.62 -28.49
CA THR A 222 11.76 5.66 -29.18
C THR A 222 13.16 5.16 -29.54
N ASN A 223 13.88 5.92 -30.37
CA ASN A 223 15.30 5.67 -30.63
C ASN A 223 16.24 6.20 -29.53
N PHE A 224 15.70 6.56 -28.35
CA PHE A 224 16.42 7.11 -27.20
C PHE A 224 17.16 8.44 -27.43
N LYS A 225 16.88 9.13 -28.55
CA LYS A 225 17.40 10.47 -28.89
C LYS A 225 16.23 11.37 -29.22
N ASN A 226 16.24 12.65 -28.88
CA ASN A 226 15.13 13.57 -29.23
C ASN A 226 13.74 12.95 -28.97
N VAL A 227 13.56 12.46 -27.73
CA VAL A 227 12.46 11.58 -27.34
C VAL A 227 11.11 12.31 -27.36
N ALA A 228 11.08 13.59 -26.96
CA ALA A 228 9.82 14.33 -26.80
C ALA A 228 8.96 14.40 -28.09
N PRO A 229 9.50 14.74 -29.27
CA PRO A 229 8.75 14.65 -30.53
C PRO A 229 8.24 13.23 -30.86
N GLN A 230 9.06 12.20 -30.60
CA GLN A 230 8.72 10.81 -30.90
C GLN A 230 7.61 10.29 -29.98
N ALA A 231 7.71 10.56 -28.67
CA ALA A 231 6.68 10.19 -27.70
C ALA A 231 5.34 10.90 -27.98
N THR A 232 5.37 12.15 -28.43
CA THR A 232 4.17 12.90 -28.83
C THR A 232 3.49 12.28 -30.06
N LEU A 233 4.28 11.80 -31.03
CA LEU A 233 3.75 11.11 -32.22
C LEU A 233 3.15 9.75 -31.85
N LEU A 234 3.80 9.00 -30.97
CA LEU A 234 3.26 7.73 -30.45
C LEU A 234 1.91 7.97 -29.77
N GLN A 235 1.81 8.91 -28.83
CA GLN A 235 0.56 9.26 -28.15
C GLN A 235 -0.56 9.70 -29.11
N ARG A 236 -0.22 10.38 -30.22
CA ARG A 236 -1.20 10.80 -31.25
C ARG A 236 -1.71 9.65 -32.11
N ASN A 237 -0.87 8.64 -32.35
CA ASN A 237 -1.17 7.49 -33.20
C ASN A 237 -1.78 6.31 -32.43
N PHE A 238 -1.78 6.35 -31.10
CA PHE A 238 -2.57 5.41 -30.28
C PHE A 238 -4.07 5.63 -30.55
N PRO A 239 -4.82 4.60 -30.99
CA PRO A 239 -6.25 4.74 -31.21
C PRO A 239 -6.94 5.12 -29.89
N ARG A 240 -7.63 6.27 -29.86
CA ARG A 240 -8.37 6.79 -28.69
C ARG A 240 -9.37 5.79 -28.09
N SER A 241 -9.72 4.71 -28.79
CA SER A 241 -10.56 3.63 -28.29
C SER A 241 -9.92 2.83 -27.14
N GLU A 242 -8.59 2.76 -27.04
CA GLU A 242 -7.90 2.02 -25.97
C GLU A 242 -7.64 2.86 -24.72
N LEU A 243 -7.47 4.18 -24.85
CA LEU A 243 -7.42 5.09 -23.69
C LEU A 243 -8.73 5.07 -22.89
N VAL A 244 -9.85 4.87 -23.58
CA VAL A 244 -11.16 4.67 -22.96
C VAL A 244 -11.30 3.27 -22.35
N MET A 245 -10.63 2.23 -22.86
CA MET A 245 -10.69 0.87 -22.28
C MET A 245 -9.68 0.61 -21.15
N SER A 246 -8.48 1.20 -21.18
CA SER A 246 -7.50 1.11 -20.08
C SER A 246 -8.02 1.83 -18.82
N SER A 247 -8.66 2.98 -19.01
CA SER A 247 -9.32 3.72 -17.92
C SER A 247 -10.69 3.15 -17.52
N ARG A 248 -11.51 2.63 -18.45
CA ARG A 248 -12.82 2.01 -18.13
C ARG A 248 -12.73 0.56 -17.62
N SER A 249 -11.69 -0.21 -17.93
CA SER A 249 -11.53 -1.55 -17.32
C SER A 249 -11.26 -1.49 -15.80
N LYS A 250 -10.93 -0.30 -15.29
CA LYS A 250 -10.76 -0.01 -13.85
C LYS A 250 -11.90 0.86 -13.27
N PHE A 251 -12.88 1.27 -14.08
CA PHE A 251 -14.07 2.03 -13.66
C PHE A 251 -15.25 1.70 -14.58
N THR A 252 -16.11 0.75 -14.18
CA THR A 252 -17.47 0.62 -14.73
C THR A 252 -18.50 0.89 -13.64
N PRO A 253 -19.35 1.93 -13.76
CA PRO A 253 -20.69 1.88 -13.20
C PRO A 253 -21.53 0.97 -14.10
N SER A 254 -22.18 0.00 -13.47
CA SER A 254 -23.16 -0.90 -14.05
C SER A 254 -24.27 -0.14 -14.78
N ASN A 255 -24.32 -0.26 -16.11
CA ASN A 255 -25.55 0.02 -16.85
C ASN A 255 -26.47 -1.19 -16.71
N VAL A 256 -27.50 -1.01 -15.90
CA VAL A 256 -28.72 -1.81 -15.91
C VAL A 256 -29.43 -1.55 -17.24
N LEU A 257 -29.67 -2.61 -18.00
CA LEU A 257 -30.78 -2.64 -18.96
C LEU A 257 -31.65 -3.84 -18.58
N ILE A 258 -32.92 -3.53 -18.37
CA ILE A 258 -34.05 -4.45 -18.20
C ILE A 258 -34.17 -5.31 -19.46
#